data_AF-A0A497RVE1-F1
#
_entry.id   AF-A0A497RVE1-F1
#
_cell.length_a   1.000
_cell.length_b   1.000
_cell.length_c   1.000
_cell.angle_alpha   90.00
_cell.angle_beta   90.00
_cell.angle_gamma   90.00
#
_symmetry.space_group_name_H-M   'P 1'
#
loop_
_entity.id
_entity.type
_entity.pdbx_description
1 polymer ?
#
loop_
_entity_poly.entity_id
_entity_poly.type
_entity_poly.pdbx_seq_one_letter_code
_entity_poly.pdbx_strand_id
1 'polypeptide(L)'
;MGKIARCIRYLSDFNKNLSMAIMALTFRSISRARRSIEEADKALKDMYIEACIDDRVYEDTRADLTSKLEDIRRMERGELKLNLKRLSEDLEDILKTIREDMISTLGFED
;
A
#
# COMPACT_ATOMS: atom_id res chain seq x y z
N MET A 1 -23.49 5.36 -5.89
CA MET A 1 -22.14 5.97 -5.69
C MET A 1 -21.48 6.11 -7.06
N GLY A 2 -20.99 7.29 -7.43
CA GLY A 2 -20.26 7.48 -8.71
C GLY A 2 -18.85 6.87 -8.68
N LYS A 3 -18.24 6.64 -9.85
CA LYS A 3 -16.89 6.05 -9.99
C LYS A 3 -15.85 6.80 -9.14
N ILE A 4 -15.80 8.13 -9.27
CA ILE A 4 -14.86 8.99 -8.52
C ILE A 4 -14.99 8.80 -7.01
N ALA A 5 -16.21 8.74 -6.47
CA ALA A 5 -16.43 8.52 -5.05
C ALA A 5 -15.95 7.15 -4.57
N ARG A 6 -16.04 6.11 -5.43
CA ARG A 6 -15.47 4.80 -5.12
C ARG A 6 -13.94 4.85 -5.13
N CYS A 7 -13.32 5.46 -6.14
CA CYS A 7 -11.87 5.63 -6.19
C CYS A 7 -11.31 6.37 -4.97
N ILE A 8 -11.92 7.48 -4.56
CA ILE A 8 -11.54 8.22 -3.36
C ILE A 8 -11.63 7.35 -2.10
N ARG A 9 -12.71 6.56 -1.97
CA ARG A 9 -12.86 5.64 -0.83
C ARG A 9 -11.76 4.60 -0.79
N TYR A 10 -11.47 3.95 -1.92
CA TYR A 10 -10.44 2.92 -1.97
C TYR A 10 -9.03 3.49 -1.75
N LEU A 11 -8.73 4.69 -2.26
CA LEU A 11 -7.49 5.39 -1.92
C LEU A 11 -7.41 5.72 -0.43
N SER A 12 -8.51 6.19 0.17
CA SER A 12 -8.55 6.47 1.59
C SER A 12 -8.30 5.20 2.43
N ASP A 13 -8.89 4.07 2.04
CA ASP A 13 -8.68 2.78 2.69
C ASP A 13 -7.22 2.31 2.53
N PHE A 14 -6.67 2.40 1.32
CA PHE A 14 -5.26 2.11 1.04
C PHE A 14 -4.31 2.95 1.89
N ASN A 15 -4.51 4.27 1.89
CA ASN A 15 -3.70 5.22 2.64
C ASN A 15 -3.73 4.95 4.14
N LYS A 16 -4.93 4.71 4.68
CA LYS A 16 -5.12 4.38 6.09
C LYS A 16 -4.38 3.11 6.46
N ASN A 17 -4.53 2.06 5.65
CA ASN A 17 -3.93 0.76 5.93
C ASN A 17 -2.40 0.80 5.85
N LEU A 18 -1.81 1.43 4.84
CA LEU A 18 -0.34 1.59 4.80
C LEU A 18 0.19 2.49 5.92
N SER A 19 -0.50 3.58 6.27
CA SER A 19 -0.12 4.41 7.42
C SER A 19 -0.16 3.61 8.74
N MET A 20 -1.17 2.74 8.92
CA MET A 20 -1.24 1.83 10.05
C MET A 20 -0.12 0.79 10.04
N ALA A 21 0.32 0.33 8.86
CA ALA A 21 1.46 -0.56 8.74
C ALA A 21 2.76 0.13 9.18
N ILE A 22 3.02 1.33 8.67
CA ILE A 22 4.18 2.17 9.04
C ILE A 22 4.20 2.42 10.55
N MET A 23 3.05 2.80 11.13
CA MET A 23 2.92 3.00 12.57
C MET A 23 3.20 1.71 13.35
N ALA A 24 2.70 0.58 12.89
CA ALA A 24 2.97 -0.72 13.51
C ALA A 24 4.46 -1.09 13.46
N LEU A 25 5.16 -0.81 12.36
CA LEU A 25 6.60 -1.02 12.23
C LEU A 25 7.39 -0.14 13.22
N THR A 26 6.99 1.12 13.41
CA THR A 26 7.57 2.02 14.42
C THR A 26 7.44 1.45 15.83
N PHE A 27 6.29 0.84 16.15
CA PHE A 27 6.08 0.15 17.42
C PHE A 27 6.57 -1.31 17.42
N ARG A 28 7.34 -1.74 16.40
CA ARG A 28 7.90 -3.09 16.25
C ARG A 28 6.86 -4.21 16.28
N SER A 29 5.63 -3.91 15.89
CA SER A 29 4.52 -4.86 15.82
C SER A 29 4.41 -5.44 14.41
N ILE A 30 5.26 -6.41 14.11
CA ILE A 30 5.40 -7.02 12.77
C ILE A 30 4.07 -7.64 12.29
N SER A 31 3.38 -8.37 13.15
CA SER A 31 2.11 -9.02 12.80
C SER A 31 0.98 -8.03 12.49
N ARG A 32 0.96 -6.86 13.15
CA ARG A 32 0.04 -5.77 12.82
C ARG A 32 0.42 -5.12 11.49
N ALA A 33 1.72 -4.89 11.27
CA ALA A 33 2.20 -4.35 10.00
C ALA A 33 1.81 -5.25 8.82
N ARG A 34 2.02 -6.57 8.95
CA ARG A 34 1.61 -7.56 7.96
C ARG A 34 0.13 -7.46 7.61
N ARG A 35 -0.74 -7.49 8.64
CA ARG A 35 -2.19 -7.42 8.44
C ARG A 35 -2.59 -6.12 7.75
N SER A 36 -2.02 -4.99 8.17
CA SER A 36 -2.30 -3.70 7.55
C SER A 36 -1.86 -3.64 6.09
N ILE A 37 -0.72 -4.24 5.73
CA ILE A 37 -0.27 -4.33 4.33
C ILE A 37 -1.20 -5.24 3.52
N GLU A 38 -1.67 -6.36 4.09
CA GLU A 38 -2.67 -7.24 3.43
C GLU A 38 -4.00 -6.51 3.18
N GLU A 39 -4.45 -5.64 4.09
CA GLU A 39 -5.64 -4.81 3.86
C GLU A 39 -5.39 -3.69 2.83
N ALA A 40 -4.16 -3.16 2.76
CA ALA A 40 -3.78 -2.22 1.71
C ALA A 40 -3.79 -2.88 0.33
N ASP A 41 -3.25 -4.10 0.19
CA ASP A 41 -3.25 -4.85 -1.08
C ASP A 41 -4.68 -5.10 -1.60
N LYS A 42 -5.65 -5.36 -0.71
CA LYS A 42 -7.07 -5.45 -1.09
C LYS A 42 -7.61 -4.13 -1.63
N ALA A 43 -7.33 -3.02 -0.97
CA ALA A 43 -7.77 -1.70 -1.43
C ALA A 43 -7.12 -1.31 -2.76
N LEU A 44 -5.84 -1.68 -2.97
CA LEU A 44 -5.13 -1.53 -4.24
C LEU A 44 -5.84 -2.29 -5.36
N LYS A 45 -6.21 -3.55 -5.10
CA LYS A 45 -6.96 -4.36 -6.05
C LYS A 45 -8.32 -3.76 -6.39
N ASP A 46 -9.03 -3.22 -5.41
CA ASP A 46 -10.31 -2.54 -5.64
C ASP A 46 -10.15 -1.27 -6.49
N MET A 47 -9.07 -0.48 -6.28
CA MET A 47 -8.74 0.67 -7.13
C MET A 47 -8.50 0.25 -8.59
N TYR A 48 -7.78 -0.85 -8.80
CA TYR A 48 -7.53 -1.39 -10.14
C TYR A 48 -8.82 -1.87 -10.83
N ILE A 49 -9.67 -2.62 -10.12
CA ILE A 49 -10.96 -3.11 -10.65
C ILE A 49 -11.87 -1.95 -11.10
N GLU A 50 -11.83 -0.84 -10.37
CA GLU A 50 -12.60 0.37 -10.71
C GLU A 50 -11.90 1.27 -11.74
N ALA A 51 -10.73 0.87 -12.25
CA ALA A 51 -9.89 1.65 -13.15
C ALA A 51 -9.64 3.07 -12.62
N CYS A 52 -9.23 3.14 -11.34
CA CYS A 52 -8.84 4.37 -10.65
C CYS A 52 -7.34 4.67 -10.77
N ILE A 53 -6.56 3.67 -11.14
CA ILE A 53 -5.10 3.69 -11.28
C ILE A 53 -4.71 2.97 -12.56
N ASP A 54 -3.53 3.27 -13.10
CA ASP A 54 -3.01 2.63 -14.31
C ASP A 54 -2.58 1.17 -14.05
N ASP A 55 -2.74 0.31 -15.06
CA ASP A 55 -2.38 -1.11 -15.02
C ASP A 55 -0.92 -1.33 -14.59
N ARG A 56 0.00 -0.50 -15.10
CA ARG A 56 1.43 -0.62 -14.77
C ARG A 56 1.67 -0.24 -13.32
N VAL A 57 1.05 0.84 -12.85
CA VAL A 57 1.19 1.29 -11.45
C VAL A 57 0.61 0.24 -10.49
N TYR A 58 -0.50 -0.39 -10.86
CA TYR A 58 -1.07 -1.50 -10.11
C TYR A 58 -0.08 -2.67 -9.99
N GLU A 59 0.47 -3.17 -11.10
CA GLU A 59 1.36 -4.33 -11.10
C GLU A 59 2.68 -4.04 -10.35
N ASP A 60 3.29 -2.87 -10.59
CA ASP A 60 4.52 -2.45 -9.91
C ASP A 60 4.29 -2.34 -8.39
N THR A 61 3.21 -1.66 -7.98
CA THR A 61 2.89 -1.50 -6.55
C THR A 61 2.57 -2.83 -5.88
N ARG A 62 1.85 -3.71 -6.56
CA ARG A 62 1.49 -5.03 -6.05
C ARG A 62 2.72 -5.93 -5.90
N ALA A 63 3.65 -5.87 -6.84
CA ALA A 63 4.91 -6.58 -6.75
C ALA A 63 5.72 -6.11 -5.53
N ASP A 64 5.79 -4.80 -5.31
CA ASP A 64 6.47 -4.21 -4.15
C ASP A 64 5.83 -4.62 -2.82
N LEU A 65 4.50 -4.51 -2.69
CA LEU A 65 3.77 -4.94 -1.50
C LEU A 65 3.96 -6.44 -1.23
N THR A 66 3.92 -7.27 -2.27
CA THR A 66 4.15 -8.71 -2.18
C THR A 66 5.56 -9.01 -1.67
N SER A 67 6.57 -8.31 -2.21
CA SER A 67 7.94 -8.43 -1.74
C SER A 67 8.06 -8.04 -0.26
N LYS A 68 7.41 -6.95 0.16
CA LYS A 68 7.43 -6.49 1.57
C LYS A 68 6.74 -7.48 2.51
N LEU A 69 5.64 -8.10 2.06
CA LEU A 69 4.95 -9.12 2.83
C LEU A 69 5.81 -10.36 3.03
N GLU A 70 6.54 -10.82 2.00
CA GLU A 70 7.43 -11.96 2.15
C GLU A 70 8.61 -11.64 3.07
N ASP A 71 9.19 -10.46 2.92
CA ASP A 71 10.20 -9.92 3.82
C ASP A 71 9.73 -9.93 5.29
N ILE A 72 8.51 -9.44 5.56
CA ILE A 72 7.89 -9.49 6.89
C ILE A 72 7.71 -10.92 7.38
N ARG A 73 7.24 -11.85 6.54
CA ARG A 73 7.07 -13.26 6.92
C ARG A 73 8.41 -13.92 7.28
N ARG A 74 9.47 -13.62 6.52
CA ARG A 74 10.84 -14.08 6.82
C ARG A 74 11.34 -13.51 8.16
N MET A 75 10.97 -12.27 8.50
CA MET A 75 11.27 -11.71 9.82
C MET A 75 10.51 -12.44 10.94
N GLU A 76 9.22 -12.74 10.76
CA GLU A 76 8.42 -13.50 11.73
C GLU A 76 9.01 -14.90 11.99
N ARG A 77 9.61 -15.52 10.96
CA ARG A 77 10.33 -16.80 11.06
C ARG A 77 11.76 -16.70 11.61
N GLY A 78 12.27 -15.48 11.83
CA GLY A 78 13.65 -15.24 12.26
C GLY A 78 14.72 -15.47 11.19
N GLU A 79 14.31 -15.62 9.93
CA GLU A 79 15.17 -15.88 8.76
C GLU A 79 15.82 -14.61 8.21
N LEU A 80 15.30 -13.44 8.60
CA LEU A 80 15.71 -12.16 8.06
C LEU A 80 15.70 -11.07 9.14
N LYS A 81 16.80 -10.33 9.25
CA LYS A 81 16.87 -9.10 10.04
C LYS A 81 16.80 -7.89 9.11
N LEU A 82 15.59 -7.40 8.88
CA LEU A 82 15.38 -6.16 8.13
C LEU A 82 15.50 -4.94 9.02
N ASN A 83 15.93 -3.85 8.40
CA ASN A 83 15.80 -2.53 8.97
C ASN A 83 14.33 -2.08 8.84
N LEU A 84 13.60 -2.10 9.96
CA LEU A 84 12.20 -1.65 10.02
C LEU A 84 12.02 -0.22 9.50
N LYS A 85 13.03 0.65 9.67
CA LYS A 85 13.00 2.02 9.14
C LYS A 85 12.96 2.03 7.62
N ARG A 86 13.81 1.23 6.98
CA ARG A 86 13.83 1.11 5.51
C ARG A 86 12.52 0.54 4.98
N LEU A 87 11.96 -0.46 5.67
CA LEU A 87 10.67 -0.99 5.31
C LEU A 87 9.57 0.08 5.41
N SER A 88 9.59 0.93 6.44
CA SER A 88 8.66 2.06 6.54
C SER A 88 8.83 3.07 5.40
N GLU A 89 10.07 3.45 5.07
CA GLU A 89 10.39 4.36 3.95
C GLU A 89 9.87 3.80 2.61
N ASP A 90 10.09 2.51 2.35
CA ASP A 90 9.58 1.86 1.14
C ASP A 90 8.03 1.90 1.07
N LEU A 91 7.33 1.76 2.21
CA LEU A 91 5.86 1.87 2.24
C LEU A 91 5.37 3.31 2.05
N GLU A 92 6.14 4.31 2.48
CA GLU A 92 5.86 5.73 2.23
C GLU A 92 6.00 6.08 0.75
N ASP A 93 7.00 5.51 0.06
CA ASP A 93 7.18 5.70 -1.38
C ASP A 93 6.03 5.06 -2.20
N ILE A 94 5.55 3.88 -1.77
CA ILE A 94 4.36 3.25 -2.36
C ILE A 94 3.12 4.14 -2.20
N LEU A 95 2.89 4.69 -1.00
CA LEU A 95 1.79 5.61 -0.72
C LEU A 95 1.82 6.81 -1.68
N LYS A 96 3.00 7.40 -1.86
CA LYS A 96 3.19 8.56 -2.72
C LYS A 96 2.86 8.22 -4.18
N THR A 97 3.39 7.10 -4.68
CA THR A 97 3.21 6.64 -6.06
C THR A 97 1.73 6.47 -6.41
N ILE A 98 0.98 5.75 -5.58
CA ILE A 98 -0.46 5.52 -5.81
C ILE A 98 -1.27 6.81 -5.76
N ARG A 99 -0.93 7.73 -4.84
CA ARG A 99 -1.63 9.01 -4.73
C ARG A 99 -1.42 9.87 -5.97
N GLU A 100 -0.19 9.95 -6.46
CA GLU A 100 0.16 10.75 -7.65
C GLU A 100 -0.51 10.17 -8.90
N ASP A 101 -0.51 8.86 -9.06
CA ASP A 101 -1.17 8.18 -10.18
C ASP A 101 -2.69 8.37 -10.18
N MET A 102 -3.34 8.24 -9.01
CA MET A 102 -4.79 8.39 -8.94
C MET A 102 -5.23 9.83 -9.24
N ILE A 103 -4.45 10.84 -8.82
CA ILE A 103 -4.71 12.25 -9.14
C ILE A 103 -4.67 12.46 -10.66
N SER A 104 -3.64 11.91 -11.32
CA SER A 104 -3.49 11.99 -12.77
C SER A 104 -4.61 11.25 -13.50
N THR A 105 -4.93 10.03 -13.09
CA THR A 105 -5.93 9.15 -13.72
C THR A 105 -7.34 9.70 -13.62
N LEU A 106 -7.68 10.36 -12.50
CA LEU A 106 -9.02 10.93 -12.30
C LEU A 106 -9.18 12.35 -12.86
N GLY A 107 -8.12 12.91 -13.47
CA GLY A 107 -8.16 14.22 -14.10
C GLY A 107 -8.41 15.36 -13.11
N PHE A 108 -7.90 15.25 -11.88
CA PHE A 108 -7.80 16.39 -10.96
C PHE A 108 -6.64 17.29 -11.42
N GLU A 109 -6.74 17.86 -12.62
CA GLU A 109 -5.93 19.01 -13.02
C GLU A 109 -6.61 20.27 -12.46
N ASP A 110 -5.84 21.09 -11.73
CA ASP A 110 -6.27 22.36 -11.11
C ASP A 110 -6.88 23.35 -12.14
#